data_AF-A0A4U9HLD2-F1
#
_entry.id   AF-A0A4U9HLD2-F1
#
_cell.length_a   1.000
_cell.length_b   1.000
_cell.length_c   1.000
_cell.angle_alpha   90.00
_cell.angle_beta   90.00
_cell.angle_gamma   90.00
#
_symmetry.space_group_name_H-M   'P 1'
#
loop_
_entity.id
_entity.type
_entity.pdbx_description
1 polymer ?
#
loop_
_entity_poly.entity_id
_entity_poly.type
_entity_poly.pdbx_seq_one_letter_code
_entity_poly.pdbx_strand_id
1 'polypeptide(L)'
;MLAWLALRHMLLKPLSTSIAQLEHVAAGDLTHTLPVPASQEFNRLNAAIEAMRQSLMGSVLRVRDASSQIDTGSRELTAGNMHLAQRTESTATSLGADRSQHGRTYGHGETERP
;
A
#
# COMPACT_ATOMS: atom_id res chain seq x y z
N MET A 1 38.42 -35.58 -23.63
CA MET A 1 38.34 -34.69 -22.45
C MET A 1 37.89 -33.26 -22.78
N LEU A 2 38.46 -32.58 -23.78
CA LEU A 2 38.07 -31.20 -24.15
C LEU A 2 36.58 -31.04 -24.50
N ALA A 3 35.98 -31.98 -25.24
CA ALA A 3 34.54 -31.95 -25.55
C ALA A 3 33.64 -32.07 -24.30
N TRP A 4 34.06 -32.87 -23.30
CA TRP A 4 33.35 -33.00 -22.03
C TRP A 4 33.46 -31.72 -21.19
N LEU A 5 34.64 -31.10 -21.14
CA LEU A 5 34.83 -29.82 -20.48
C LEU A 5 34.02 -28.70 -21.14
N ALA A 6 34.00 -28.66 -22.47
CA ALA A 6 33.25 -27.68 -23.24
C ALA A 6 31.73 -27.83 -23.02
N LEU A 7 31.21 -29.06 -23.13
CA LEU A 7 29.81 -29.35 -22.87
C LEU A 7 29.41 -29.00 -21.43
N ARG A 8 30.28 -29.34 -20.46
CA ARG A 8 30.07 -28.98 -19.06
C ARG A 8 30.04 -27.47 -18.86
N HIS A 9 30.97 -26.72 -19.46
CA HIS A 9 30.99 -25.26 -19.34
C HIS A 9 29.80 -24.58 -20.03
N MET A 10 29.37 -25.14 -21.16
CA MET A 10 28.30 -24.58 -21.98
C MET A 10 26.91 -24.88 -21.39
N LEU A 11 26.76 -25.95 -20.60
CA LEU A 11 25.49 -26.32 -19.95
C LEU A 11 25.41 -25.93 -18.47
N LEU A 12 26.47 -26.12 -17.67
CA LEU A 12 26.39 -25.87 -16.22
C LEU A 12 26.49 -24.39 -15.85
N LYS A 13 27.27 -23.60 -16.61
CA LYS A 13 27.45 -22.18 -16.33
C LYS A 13 26.18 -21.34 -16.55
N PRO A 14 25.38 -21.53 -17.63
CA PRO A 14 24.10 -20.84 -17.74
C PRO A 14 23.08 -21.36 -16.71
N LEU A 15 23.11 -22.65 -16.35
CA LEU A 15 22.20 -23.21 -15.34
C LEU A 15 22.43 -22.58 -13.95
N SER A 16 23.68 -22.46 -13.51
CA SER A 16 23.99 -21.81 -12.22
C SER A 16 23.57 -20.33 -12.22
N THR A 17 23.63 -19.68 -13.37
CA THR A 17 23.19 -18.29 -13.53
C THR A 17 21.67 -18.17 -13.36
N SER A 18 20.89 -19.04 -14.00
CA SER A 18 19.43 -19.06 -13.83
C SER A 18 19.00 -19.38 -12.38
N ILE A 19 19.72 -20.26 -11.68
CA ILE A 19 19.44 -20.58 -10.26
C ILE A 19 19.68 -19.37 -9.37
N ALA A 20 20.84 -18.71 -9.49
CA ALA A 20 21.14 -17.50 -8.71
C ALA A 20 20.09 -16.40 -8.92
N GLN A 21 19.49 -16.32 -10.12
CA GLN A 21 18.40 -15.40 -10.40
C GLN A 21 17.10 -15.76 -9.71
N LEU A 22 16.74 -17.05 -9.65
CA LEU A 22 15.60 -17.48 -8.85
C LEU A 22 15.80 -17.12 -7.38
N GLU A 23 17.03 -17.24 -6.86
CA GLU A 23 17.36 -16.85 -5.50
C GLU A 23 17.18 -15.34 -5.27
N HIS A 24 17.59 -14.48 -6.21
CA HIS A 24 17.38 -13.03 -6.11
C HIS A 24 15.90 -12.64 -6.16
N VAL A 25 15.13 -13.24 -7.07
CA VAL A 25 13.68 -13.03 -7.15
C VAL A 25 12.98 -13.53 -5.88
N ALA A 26 13.38 -14.69 -5.34
CA ALA A 26 12.87 -15.22 -4.08
C ALA A 26 13.23 -14.31 -2.89
N ALA A 27 14.39 -13.64 -2.94
CA ALA A 27 14.79 -12.62 -1.97
C ALA A 27 14.08 -11.27 -2.16
N GLY A 28 13.28 -11.10 -3.22
CA GLY A 28 12.55 -9.88 -3.53
C GLY A 28 13.36 -8.82 -4.29
N ASP A 29 14.59 -9.13 -4.70
CA ASP A 29 15.40 -8.28 -5.57
C ASP A 29 15.03 -8.55 -7.03
N LEU A 30 14.25 -7.62 -7.58
CA LEU A 30 13.76 -7.68 -8.96
C LEU A 30 14.56 -6.76 -9.88
N THR A 31 15.70 -6.18 -9.48
CA THR A 31 16.38 -5.13 -10.25
C THR A 31 17.33 -5.65 -11.33
N HIS A 32 17.64 -6.94 -11.30
CA HIS A 32 18.64 -7.56 -12.17
C HIS A 32 18.03 -8.00 -13.51
N THR A 33 18.57 -7.50 -14.62
CA THR A 33 18.18 -7.86 -16.01
C THR A 33 19.12 -8.92 -16.61
N LEU A 34 18.58 -9.70 -17.55
CA LEU A 34 19.21 -10.91 -18.09
C LEU A 34 20.15 -10.63 -19.28
N PRO A 35 21.34 -11.27 -19.34
CA PRO A 35 22.03 -11.52 -20.60
C PRO A 35 21.36 -12.69 -21.36
N VAL A 36 21.22 -12.58 -22.68
CA VAL A 36 20.55 -13.57 -23.55
C VAL A 36 21.41 -14.84 -23.69
N PRO A 37 20.94 -16.04 -23.26
CA PRO A 37 21.65 -17.29 -23.50
C PRO A 37 21.73 -17.71 -24.98
N ALA A 38 22.71 -18.56 -25.30
CA ALA A 38 22.98 -19.05 -26.66
C ALA A 38 22.07 -20.23 -27.12
N SER A 39 21.23 -20.80 -26.24
CA SER A 39 20.43 -22.01 -26.52
C SER A 39 18.93 -21.80 -26.26
N GLN A 40 18.07 -22.33 -27.13
CA GLN A 40 16.62 -22.05 -27.15
C GLN A 40 15.88 -22.42 -25.86
N GLU A 41 16.19 -23.57 -25.26
CA GLU A 41 15.54 -24.06 -24.04
C GLU A 41 15.83 -23.14 -22.84
N PHE A 42 17.05 -22.61 -22.77
CA PHE A 42 17.45 -21.64 -21.74
C PHE A 42 16.84 -20.26 -21.99
N ASN A 43 16.67 -19.85 -23.25
CA ASN A 43 15.92 -18.63 -23.58
C ASN A 43 14.46 -18.73 -23.13
N ARG A 44 13.83 -19.89 -23.30
CA ARG A 44 12.46 -20.14 -22.85
C ARG A 44 12.35 -20.13 -21.31
N LEU A 45 13.31 -20.74 -20.61
CA LEU A 45 13.35 -20.71 -19.14
C LEU A 45 13.53 -19.27 -18.62
N ASN A 46 14.51 -18.55 -19.15
CA ASN A 46 14.78 -17.17 -18.76
C ASN A 46 13.60 -16.22 -19.09
N ALA A 47 12.92 -16.43 -20.22
CA ALA A 47 11.71 -15.68 -20.55
C ALA A 47 10.57 -15.94 -19.55
N ALA A 48 10.39 -17.18 -19.10
CA ALA A 48 9.39 -17.51 -18.10
C ALA A 48 9.71 -16.89 -16.73
N ILE A 49 10.98 -16.90 -16.32
CA ILE A 49 11.46 -16.26 -15.09
C ILE A 49 11.23 -14.74 -15.15
N GLU A 50 11.58 -14.12 -16.28
CA GLU A 50 11.40 -12.69 -16.49
C GLU A 50 9.92 -12.28 -16.47
N ALA A 51 9.04 -13.08 -17.10
CA ALA A 51 7.60 -12.85 -17.04
C ALA A 51 7.05 -12.94 -15.60
N MET A 52 7.53 -13.92 -14.82
CA MET A 52 7.18 -14.05 -13.39
C MET A 52 7.66 -12.85 -12.59
N ARG A 53 8.91 -12.40 -12.82
CA ARG A 53 9.51 -11.23 -12.18
C ARG A 53 8.68 -9.97 -12.45
N GLN A 54 8.30 -9.73 -13.70
CA GLN A 54 7.49 -8.58 -14.10
C GLN A 54 6.09 -8.60 -13.48
N SER A 55 5.44 -9.79 -13.46
CA SER A 55 4.12 -9.96 -12.83
C SER A 55 4.16 -9.69 -11.32
N LEU A 56 5.19 -10.17 -10.64
CA LEU A 56 5.39 -9.92 -9.21
C LEU A 56 5.65 -8.44 -8.93
N MET A 57 6.53 -7.79 -9.70
CA MET A 57 6.79 -6.36 -9.60
C MET A 57 5.51 -5.53 -9.78
N GLY A 58 4.72 -5.85 -10.81
CA GLY A 58 3.44 -5.18 -11.06
C GLY A 58 2.44 -5.38 -9.92
N SER A 59 2.41 -6.57 -9.31
CA SER A 59 1.53 -6.84 -8.17
C SER A 59 1.94 -6.05 -6.93
N VAL A 60 3.23 -5.97 -6.62
CA VAL A 60 3.76 -5.14 -5.52
C VAL A 60 3.45 -3.66 -5.74
N LEU A 61 3.63 -3.16 -6.98
CA LEU A 61 3.30 -1.77 -7.32
C LEU A 61 1.81 -1.47 -7.10
N ARG A 62 0.90 -2.37 -7.51
CA ARG A 62 -0.55 -2.21 -7.28
C ARG A 62 -0.89 -2.18 -5.79
N VAL A 63 -0.28 -3.05 -4.97
CA VAL A 63 -0.49 -3.05 -3.52
C VAL A 63 0.01 -1.75 -2.89
N ARG A 64 1.18 -1.26 -3.33
CA ARG A 64 1.72 0.03 -2.86
C ARG A 64 0.80 1.19 -3.22
N ASP A 65 0.30 1.21 -4.45
CA ASP A 65 -0.60 2.26 -4.93
C ASP A 65 -1.93 2.25 -4.17
N ALA A 66 -2.55 1.08 -4.00
CA ALA A 66 -3.75 0.93 -3.19
C ALA A 66 -3.54 1.38 -1.74
N SER A 67 -2.38 1.06 -1.15
CA SER A 67 -2.03 1.51 0.21
C SER A 67 -1.90 3.02 0.29
N SER A 68 -1.32 3.67 -0.72
CA SER A 68 -1.22 5.14 -0.79
C SER A 68 -2.59 5.80 -0.93
N GLN A 69 -3.49 5.21 -1.72
CA GLN A 69 -4.87 5.68 -1.86
C GLN A 69 -5.65 5.54 -0.54
N ILE A 70 -5.48 4.43 0.17
CA ILE A 70 -6.09 4.21 1.50
C ILE A 70 -5.57 5.22 2.53
N ASP A 71 -4.25 5.48 2.59
CA ASP A 71 -3.67 6.48 3.49
C ASP A 71 -4.27 7.87 3.22
N THR A 72 -4.40 8.23 1.94
CA THR A 72 -5.02 9.50 1.52
C THR A 72 -6.48 9.57 1.98
N GLY A 73 -7.27 8.54 1.67
CA GLY A 73 -8.69 8.48 2.09
C GLY A 73 -8.87 8.47 3.61
N SER A 74 -7.97 7.82 4.36
CA SER A 74 -8.00 7.80 5.83
C SER A 74 -7.75 9.19 6.42
N ARG A 75 -6.83 9.97 5.83
CA ARG A 75 -6.58 11.36 6.22
C ARG A 75 -7.78 12.25 5.93
N GLU A 76 -8.39 12.09 4.75
CA GLU A 76 -9.61 12.81 4.39
C GLU A 76 -10.78 12.47 5.34
N LEU A 77 -11.00 11.20 5.66
CA LEU A 77 -12.00 10.77 6.64
C LEU A 77 -11.74 11.36 8.03
N THR A 78 -10.48 11.37 8.47
CA THR A 78 -10.10 11.94 9.76
C THR A 78 -10.35 13.45 9.80
N ALA A 79 -9.97 14.18 8.75
CA ALA A 79 -10.25 15.60 8.61
C ALA A 79 -11.75 15.89 8.58
N GLY A 80 -12.52 15.08 7.85
CA GLY A 80 -13.98 15.16 7.82
C GLY A 80 -14.59 14.94 9.21
N ASN A 81 -14.14 13.90 9.92
CA ASN A 81 -14.64 13.59 11.26
C ASN A 81 -14.33 14.71 12.27
N MET A 82 -13.13 15.32 12.20
CA MET A 82 -12.81 16.49 13.02
C MET A 82 -13.73 17.68 12.72
N HIS A 83 -14.03 17.95 11.45
CA HIS A 83 -14.95 19.02 11.07
C HIS A 83 -16.39 18.76 11.56
N LEU A 84 -16.87 17.51 11.45
CA LEU A 84 -18.17 17.13 12.00
C LEU A 84 -18.20 17.25 13.53
N ALA A 85 -17.17 16.77 14.23
CA ALA A 85 -17.06 16.88 15.68
C ALA A 85 -17.12 18.35 16.14
N GLN A 86 -16.37 19.23 15.47
CA GLN A 86 -16.36 20.67 15.75
C GLN A 86 -17.75 21.30 15.57
N ARG A 87 -18.50 20.90 14.54
CA ARG A 87 -19.89 21.38 14.34
C ARG A 87 -20.85 20.84 15.40
N THR A 88 -20.67 19.59 15.83
CA THR A 88 -21.47 18.98 16.90
C THR A 88 -21.23 19.68 18.24
N GLU A 89 -19.97 19.98 18.59
CA GLU A 89 -19.62 20.75 19.80
C GLU A 89 -20.22 22.16 19.77
N SER A 90 -20.11 22.85 18.64
CA SER A 90 -20.71 24.17 18.46
C SER A 90 -22.23 24.12 18.61
N THR A 91 -22.89 23.11 18.04
CA THR A 91 -24.35 22.95 18.13
C THR A 91 -24.81 22.61 19.56
N ALA A 92 -24.09 21.70 20.24
CA ALA A 92 -24.38 21.34 21.62
C ALA A 92 -24.22 22.53 22.58
N THR A 93 -23.20 23.36 22.35
CA THR A 93 -22.99 24.61 23.11
C THR A 93 -24.15 25.59 22.90
N SER A 94 -24.59 25.78 21.65
CA SER A 94 -25.72 26.65 21.33
C SER A 94 -27.05 26.16 21.95
N LEU A 95 -27.31 24.85 21.93
CA LEU A 95 -28.48 24.25 22.58
C LEU A 95 -28.46 24.42 24.11
N GLY A 96 -27.29 24.27 24.73
CA GLY A 96 -27.12 24.50 26.17
C GLY A 96 -27.28 25.98 26.56
N ALA A 97 -26.79 26.89 25.73
CA ALA A 97 -26.93 28.33 25.92
C ALA A 97 -28.42 28.76 25.83
N ASP A 98 -29.17 28.27 24.83
CA ASP A 98 -30.61 28.53 24.70
C ASP A 98 -31.39 28.05 25.92
N ARG A 99 -31.13 26.81 26.37
CA ARG A 99 -31.78 26.24 27.56
C ARG A 99 -31.44 27.01 28.85
N SER A 100 -30.21 27.48 28.98
CA SER A 100 -29.77 28.28 30.12
C SER A 100 -30.42 29.67 30.11
N GLN A 101 -30.61 30.26 28.94
CA GLN A 101 -31.29 31.55 28.79
C GLN A 101 -32.79 31.43 29.08
N HIS A 102 -33.45 30.38 28.59
CA HIS A 102 -34.85 30.10 28.89
C HIS A 102 -35.09 29.74 30.37
N GLY A 103 -34.18 29.02 31.03
CA GLY A 103 -34.28 28.75 32.47
C GLY A 103 -34.19 30.01 33.35
N ARG A 104 -33.49 31.05 32.87
CA ARG A 104 -33.36 32.33 33.59
C ARG A 104 -34.57 33.25 33.41
N THR A 105 -35.39 33.07 32.37
CA THR A 105 -36.60 33.88 32.15
C THR A 105 -37.80 33.41 32.97
N TYR A 106 -37.80 32.18 33.51
CA TYR A 106 -38.87 31.65 34.37
C TYR A 106 -38.58 31.76 35.87
N GLY A 107 -37.37 32.11 36.29
CA GLY A 107 -37.00 32.24 37.70
C GLY A 107 -37.29 33.61 38.34
N HIS A 108 -37.86 34.56 37.61
CA HIS A 108 -38.02 35.96 38.08
C HIS A 108 -39.48 36.42 38.28
N GLY A 109 -40.45 35.50 38.28
CA GLY A 109 -41.89 35.81 38.40
C GLY A 109 -42.57 35.51 39.74
N GLU A 110 -41.86 34.97 40.74
CA GLU A 110 -42.48 34.49 41.99
C GLU A 110 -41.91 35.15 43.25
N THR A 111 -41.91 36.47 43.31
CA THR A 111 -42.00 37.20 44.60
C THR A 111 -42.70 38.52 44.32
N GLU A 112 -43.65 38.89 45.18
CA GLU A 112 -44.47 40.11 45.14
C GLU A 112 -45.79 39.98 44.37
N ARG A 113 -46.82 39.50 45.08
CA ARG A 113 -48.17 40.09 45.12
C ARG A 113 -48.75 39.92 46.55
N PRO A 114 -49.64 40.85 46.97
CA PRO A 114 -49.54 41.64 48.20
C PRO A 114 -49.94 40.93 49.50
#